data_AF-A0A2V1C169-F1
#
_entry.id   AF-A0A2V1C169-F1
#
_cell.length_a   1.000
_cell.length_b   1.000
_cell.length_c   1.000
_cell.angle_alpha   90.00
_cell.angle_beta   90.00
_cell.angle_gamma   90.00
#
_symmetry.space_group_name_H-M   'P 1'
#
loop_
_entity.id
_entity.type
_entity.pdbx_description
1 polymer ?
#
loop_
_entity_poly.entity_id
_entity_poly.type
_entity_poly.pdbx_seq_one_letter_code
_entity_poly.pdbx_strand_id
1 'polypeptide(L)'
;MTNSYPWTLAIGPPYPELHAIDSNFVTYIRARKELHIRSPEELRYSTGNDRNGGIKPSRLLFVAFNLIIRAWNCNHSTISIFPNFKMQLLKYFTIETALLAFTYARPHEPNNQLSSRQSNIATTAIAGVTVPNTPVVQAAQAYARAHSDDMTFNHVMRSWLFGAIIISKNSTLSSTIDPETHAVAAILHDLGWDSTGELISTDKRFEVDGAIAAWDFIDSALESGTAQGWDEHRKQLVWDSIALHTDPSIFQYKQPVVKATATGIFADFQGPNSDLSHTLTWDEYYRVKDAFPRLDLGPSVGKIICGFASTKPATTYDNWMMQYGIRYVEGYTEEAKGHLAIDMVDAALPN
;
A
#
# COMPACT_ATOMS: atom_id res chain seq x y z
N MET A 1 8.60 -39.77 -3.08
CA MET A 1 7.15 -39.56 -3.33
C MET A 1 6.91 -38.07 -3.25
N THR A 2 6.89 -37.42 -4.41
CA THR A 2 6.77 -35.97 -4.58
C THR A 2 5.36 -35.68 -5.10
N ASN A 3 4.56 -34.92 -4.36
CA ASN A 3 3.27 -34.40 -4.83
C ASN A 3 3.47 -32.96 -5.34
N SER A 4 3.35 -32.82 -6.65
CA SER A 4 3.29 -31.58 -7.40
C SER A 4 1.83 -31.12 -7.57
N TYR A 5 1.56 -29.82 -7.35
CA TYR A 5 0.33 -29.15 -7.78
C TYR A 5 0.63 -28.14 -8.91
N PRO A 6 -0.30 -27.91 -9.85
CA PRO A 6 0.01 -27.37 -11.17
C PRO A 6 -0.44 -25.91 -11.34
N TRP A 7 0.47 -25.03 -11.77
CA TRP A 7 0.11 -23.81 -12.52
C TRP A 7 1.22 -23.51 -13.53
N THR A 8 1.05 -24.04 -14.75
CA THR A 8 1.88 -23.71 -15.91
C THR A 8 1.03 -22.87 -16.85
N LEU A 9 1.37 -21.58 -17.03
CA LEU A 9 0.76 -20.74 -18.06
C LEU A 9 1.70 -20.68 -19.27
N ALA A 10 1.18 -21.16 -20.40
CA ALA A 10 1.86 -21.29 -21.66
C ALA A 10 2.04 -19.95 -22.38
N ILE A 11 3.17 -19.84 -23.08
CA ILE A 11 3.59 -18.70 -23.90
C ILE A 11 3.07 -18.94 -25.33
N GLY A 12 2.29 -18.01 -25.90
CA GLY A 12 1.78 -18.08 -27.27
C GLY A 12 2.53 -17.13 -28.24
N PRO A 13 2.72 -17.49 -29.54
CA PRO A 13 3.44 -16.69 -30.55
C PRO A 13 2.48 -15.78 -31.39
N PRO A 14 2.98 -14.98 -32.37
CA PRO A 14 2.56 -13.58 -32.58
C PRO A 14 1.43 -13.34 -33.61
N TYR A 15 0.85 -12.13 -33.52
CA TYR A 15 -0.21 -11.57 -34.38
C TYR A 15 0.15 -11.43 -35.88
N PRO A 16 -0.85 -11.52 -36.76
CA PRO A 16 -0.85 -10.76 -38.01
C PRO A 16 -2.14 -9.93 -38.25
N GLU A 17 -1.96 -8.92 -39.10
CA GLU A 17 -2.93 -8.21 -39.96
C GLU A 17 -3.36 -6.78 -39.60
N LEU A 18 -2.75 -5.86 -40.36
CA LEU A 18 -2.85 -4.41 -40.35
C LEU A 18 -3.41 -3.98 -41.73
N HIS A 19 -4.68 -4.26 -42.01
CA HIS A 19 -5.34 -3.84 -43.26
C HIS A 19 -6.84 -3.58 -43.06
N ALA A 20 -7.22 -2.46 -42.43
CA ALA A 20 -8.62 -1.98 -42.42
C ALA A 20 -8.78 -0.46 -42.17
N ILE A 21 -7.82 0.37 -42.58
CA ILE A 21 -7.82 1.82 -42.25
C ILE A 21 -8.53 2.70 -43.30
N ASP A 22 -8.76 2.23 -44.53
CA ASP A 22 -9.10 3.15 -45.63
C ASP A 22 -10.59 3.56 -45.73
N SER A 23 -11.53 2.75 -45.24
CA SER A 23 -12.98 3.06 -45.39
C SER A 23 -13.53 4.05 -44.36
N ASN A 24 -12.86 4.20 -43.21
CA ASN A 24 -13.32 5.05 -42.11
C ASN A 24 -12.99 6.54 -42.32
N PHE A 25 -11.93 6.84 -43.07
CA PHE A 25 -11.48 8.22 -43.30
C PHE A 25 -12.43 8.99 -44.24
N VAL A 26 -12.98 8.32 -45.25
CA VAL A 26 -13.93 8.93 -46.21
C VAL A 26 -15.25 9.31 -45.54
N THR A 27 -15.71 8.52 -44.57
CA THR A 27 -16.95 8.78 -43.81
C THR A 27 -16.79 10.00 -42.89
N TYR A 28 -15.63 10.16 -42.26
CA TYR A 28 -15.30 11.31 -41.42
C TYR A 28 -15.25 12.64 -42.21
N ILE A 29 -14.67 12.62 -43.42
CA ILE A 29 -14.61 13.80 -44.29
C ILE A 29 -16.01 14.27 -44.73
N ARG A 30 -16.95 13.34 -44.95
CA ARG A 30 -18.35 13.65 -45.31
C ARG A 30 -19.12 14.32 -44.17
N ALA A 31 -19.02 13.77 -42.96
CA ALA A 31 -19.67 14.33 -41.76
C ALA A 31 -19.17 15.75 -41.42
N ARG A 32 -17.88 16.02 -41.68
CA ARG A 32 -17.26 17.34 -41.45
C ARG A 32 -17.88 18.46 -42.31
N LYS A 33 -18.31 18.15 -43.53
CA LYS A 33 -18.86 19.15 -44.47
C LYS A 33 -20.30 19.54 -44.13
N GLU A 34 -21.09 18.62 -43.57
CA GLU A 34 -22.49 18.88 -43.23
C GLU A 34 -22.63 19.69 -41.92
N LEU A 35 -21.70 19.55 -40.99
CA LEU A 35 -21.78 20.14 -39.64
C LEU A 35 -21.03 21.48 -39.46
N HIS A 36 -20.44 22.06 -40.51
CA HIS A 36 -19.73 23.36 -40.49
C HIS A 36 -18.68 23.52 -39.36
N ILE A 37 -17.93 22.45 -39.06
CA ILE A 37 -16.95 22.41 -37.96
C ILE A 37 -15.61 23.02 -38.40
N ARG A 38 -15.13 24.04 -37.67
CA ARG A 38 -13.82 24.71 -37.89
C ARG A 38 -12.62 23.80 -37.58
N SER A 39 -11.46 24.09 -38.18
CA SER A 39 -10.28 23.22 -38.06
C SER A 39 -9.57 23.36 -36.70
N PRO A 40 -8.85 22.31 -36.24
CA PRO A 40 -8.10 22.34 -34.97
C PRO A 40 -6.98 23.40 -34.89
N GLU A 41 -6.50 23.93 -36.03
CA GLU A 41 -5.47 24.98 -36.06
C GLU A 41 -6.02 26.36 -35.67
N GLU A 42 -7.31 26.62 -35.89
CA GLU A 42 -7.95 27.89 -35.52
C GLU A 42 -8.21 28.01 -34.00
N LEU A 43 -8.10 26.92 -33.24
CA LEU A 43 -8.34 26.87 -31.80
C LEU A 43 -7.06 27.04 -30.94
N ARG A 44 -5.87 27.14 -31.56
CA ARG A 44 -4.58 27.21 -30.84
C ARG A 44 -4.17 28.61 -30.36
N TYR A 45 -4.84 29.69 -30.77
CA TYR A 45 -4.36 31.07 -30.53
C TYR A 45 -4.99 31.81 -29.34
N SER A 46 -5.64 31.12 -28.39
CA SER A 46 -6.25 31.80 -27.23
C SER A 46 -6.08 30.97 -25.96
N THR A 47 -4.99 31.19 -25.21
CA THR A 47 -4.91 31.07 -23.74
C THR A 47 -3.55 31.57 -23.27
N GLY A 48 -3.55 32.65 -22.49
CA GLY A 48 -2.40 33.11 -21.69
C GLY A 48 -2.45 32.54 -20.27
N ASN A 49 -1.28 32.37 -19.64
CA ASN A 49 -1.11 31.86 -18.28
C ASN A 49 -1.53 32.89 -17.21
N ASP A 50 -2.13 32.39 -16.11
CA ASP A 50 -2.29 33.13 -14.84
C ASP A 50 -1.40 32.50 -13.74
N ARG A 51 -0.97 33.33 -12.79
CA ARG A 51 0.20 33.19 -11.90
C ARG A 51 0.06 32.19 -10.73
N ASN A 52 -0.93 31.29 -10.71
CA ASN A 52 -1.12 30.35 -9.60
C ASN A 52 -1.25 28.87 -10.02
N GLY A 53 -0.67 28.46 -11.16
CA GLY A 53 -0.33 27.05 -11.44
C GLY A 53 -1.49 26.04 -11.51
N GLY A 54 -2.75 26.46 -11.43
CA GLY A 54 -3.92 25.57 -11.55
C GLY A 54 -4.35 25.38 -13.00
N ILE A 55 -4.40 24.13 -13.48
CA ILE A 55 -4.92 23.76 -14.81
C ILE A 55 -6.45 23.87 -14.78
N LYS A 56 -7.04 24.77 -15.58
CA LYS A 56 -8.50 24.75 -15.85
C LYS A 56 -8.84 23.57 -16.76
N PRO A 57 -9.92 22.80 -16.51
CA PRO A 57 -10.38 21.79 -17.45
C PRO A 57 -10.69 22.45 -18.81
N SER A 58 -10.19 21.84 -19.88
CA SER A 58 -10.31 22.37 -21.24
C SER A 58 -11.79 22.52 -21.62
N ARG A 59 -12.12 23.60 -22.36
CA ARG A 59 -13.49 23.87 -22.84
C ARG A 59 -14.11 22.70 -23.64
N LEU A 60 -13.30 21.75 -24.11
CA LEU A 60 -13.75 20.48 -24.71
C LEU A 60 -14.55 19.59 -23.75
N LEU A 61 -14.13 19.46 -22.48
CA LEU A 61 -14.90 18.70 -21.48
C LEU A 61 -16.28 19.33 -21.23
N PHE A 62 -16.35 20.65 -21.25
CA PHE A 62 -17.60 21.39 -21.03
C PHE A 62 -18.59 21.23 -22.20
N VAL A 63 -18.07 21.14 -23.44
CA VAL A 63 -18.89 20.89 -24.64
C VAL A 63 -19.38 19.44 -24.69
N ALA A 64 -18.52 18.47 -24.35
CA ALA A 64 -18.90 17.06 -24.28
C ALA A 64 -20.00 16.81 -23.23
N PHE A 65 -19.90 17.42 -22.05
CA PHE A 65 -20.88 17.28 -20.98
C PHE A 65 -22.26 17.90 -21.36
N ASN A 66 -22.28 19.04 -22.05
CA ASN A 66 -23.52 19.67 -22.52
C ASN A 66 -24.21 18.92 -23.67
N LEU A 67 -23.44 18.24 -24.54
CA LEU A 67 -23.98 17.37 -25.59
C LEU A 67 -24.66 16.13 -24.98
N ILE A 68 -24.12 15.58 -23.89
CA ILE A 68 -24.69 14.44 -23.17
C ILE A 68 -26.02 14.80 -22.49
N ILE A 69 -26.11 15.95 -21.81
CA ILE A 69 -27.37 16.41 -21.19
C ILE A 69 -28.45 16.68 -22.23
N ARG A 70 -28.10 17.24 -23.40
CA ARG A 70 -29.05 17.45 -24.50
C ARG A 70 -29.49 16.16 -25.18
N ALA A 71 -28.61 15.15 -25.25
CA ALA A 71 -28.96 13.83 -25.78
C ALA A 71 -29.85 13.03 -24.82
N TRP A 72 -29.68 13.19 -23.50
CA TRP A 72 -30.52 12.55 -22.49
C TRP A 72 -31.92 13.18 -22.41
N ASN A 73 -32.03 14.51 -22.56
CA ASN A 73 -33.32 15.21 -22.48
C ASN A 73 -34.18 15.14 -23.77
N CYS A 74 -33.71 14.50 -24.84
CA CYS A 74 -34.51 14.27 -26.04
C CYS A 74 -35.39 13.02 -25.85
N ASN A 75 -36.71 13.26 -25.90
CA ASN A 75 -37.81 12.32 -25.71
C ASN A 75 -37.58 10.91 -26.31
N HIS A 76 -38.00 9.88 -25.56
CA HIS A 76 -37.73 8.45 -25.77
C HIS A 76 -38.30 7.80 -27.06
N SER A 77 -38.69 8.56 -28.08
CA SER A 77 -39.50 8.05 -29.20
C SER A 77 -38.78 7.94 -30.55
N THR A 78 -37.49 8.29 -30.66
CA THR A 78 -36.77 8.28 -31.96
C THR A 78 -35.47 7.47 -31.98
N ILE A 79 -35.16 6.70 -30.93
CA ILE A 79 -34.00 5.79 -30.93
C ILE A 79 -34.44 4.40 -31.43
N SER A 80 -34.79 4.31 -32.71
CA SER A 80 -35.04 3.03 -33.39
C SER A 80 -34.22 2.86 -34.68
N ILE A 81 -33.48 3.88 -35.13
CA ILE A 81 -32.96 3.88 -36.52
C ILE A 81 -31.48 3.49 -36.65
N PHE A 82 -30.67 3.38 -35.59
CA PHE A 82 -29.24 2.99 -35.78
C PHE A 82 -28.67 2.12 -34.65
N PRO A 83 -28.74 0.77 -34.77
CA PRO A 83 -28.07 -0.14 -33.82
C PRO A 83 -26.54 0.04 -33.82
N ASN A 84 -25.96 0.53 -34.92
CA ASN A 84 -24.51 0.72 -35.07
C ASN A 84 -23.95 1.99 -34.39
N PHE A 85 -24.79 2.94 -33.98
CA PHE A 85 -24.32 4.21 -33.39
C PHE A 85 -23.90 4.03 -31.92
N LYS A 86 -24.63 3.18 -31.16
CA LYS A 86 -24.30 2.83 -29.76
C LYS A 86 -22.94 2.14 -29.64
N MET A 87 -22.62 1.26 -30.59
CA MET A 87 -21.38 0.47 -30.58
C MET A 87 -20.16 1.28 -31.04
N GLN A 88 -20.34 2.28 -31.92
CA GLN A 88 -19.25 3.18 -32.30
C GLN A 88 -18.92 4.18 -31.19
N LEU A 89 -19.92 4.74 -30.50
CA LEU A 89 -19.70 5.61 -29.33
C LEU A 89 -18.96 4.89 -28.19
N LEU A 90 -19.29 3.62 -27.94
CA LEU A 90 -18.58 2.80 -26.94
C LEU A 90 -17.11 2.54 -27.31
N LYS A 91 -16.82 2.36 -28.61
CA LYS A 91 -15.45 2.17 -29.13
C LYS A 91 -14.61 3.45 -29.04
N TYR A 92 -15.20 4.61 -29.35
CA TYR A 92 -14.51 5.90 -29.17
C TYR A 92 -14.26 6.21 -27.69
N PHE A 93 -15.20 5.88 -26.81
CA PHE A 93 -15.05 6.04 -25.36
C PHE A 93 -13.91 5.17 -24.80
N THR A 94 -13.80 3.90 -25.24
CA THR A 94 -12.71 3.00 -24.81
C THR A 94 -11.34 3.43 -25.31
N ILE A 95 -11.25 3.96 -26.53
CA ILE A 95 -9.99 4.47 -27.09
C ILE A 95 -9.55 5.76 -26.39
N GLU A 96 -10.45 6.70 -26.09
CA GLU A 96 -10.08 7.91 -25.35
C GLU A 96 -9.77 7.63 -23.88
N THR A 97 -10.47 6.72 -23.20
CA THR A 97 -10.07 6.29 -21.85
C THR A 97 -8.73 5.57 -21.86
N ALA A 98 -8.42 4.81 -22.90
CA ALA A 98 -7.12 4.16 -23.06
C ALA A 98 -6.00 5.17 -23.39
N LEU A 99 -6.27 6.19 -24.21
CA LEU A 99 -5.33 7.28 -24.49
C LEU A 99 -5.14 8.21 -23.29
N LEU A 100 -6.17 8.46 -22.48
CA LEU A 100 -6.05 9.12 -21.18
C LEU A 100 -5.23 8.25 -20.23
N ALA A 101 -5.50 6.95 -20.12
CA ALA A 101 -4.68 6.04 -19.32
C ALA A 101 -3.21 6.00 -19.79
N PHE A 102 -2.94 6.08 -21.10
CA PHE A 102 -1.58 6.15 -21.65
C PHE A 102 -0.91 7.53 -21.50
N THR A 103 -1.66 8.62 -21.47
CA THR A 103 -1.12 9.97 -21.20
C THR A 103 -0.91 10.24 -19.70
N TYR A 104 -1.64 9.53 -18.83
CA TYR A 104 -1.41 9.50 -17.38
C TYR A 104 -0.43 8.42 -16.94
N ALA A 105 -0.24 7.35 -17.72
CA ALA A 105 0.87 6.41 -17.55
C ALA A 105 2.17 7.05 -18.02
N ARG A 106 2.66 8.03 -17.24
CA ARG A 106 4.07 8.40 -17.33
C ARG A 106 4.90 7.15 -16.98
N PRO A 107 5.99 6.87 -17.70
CA PRO A 107 7.07 6.09 -17.11
C PRO A 107 7.37 6.68 -15.74
N HIS A 108 7.52 5.84 -14.72
CA HIS A 108 7.83 6.28 -13.37
C HIS A 108 9.15 7.08 -13.45
N GLU A 109 9.08 8.40 -13.52
CA GLU A 109 10.27 9.23 -13.39
C GLU A 109 10.81 8.96 -11.98
N PRO A 110 12.14 8.76 -11.83
CA PRO A 110 12.72 8.66 -10.51
C PRO A 110 12.36 9.92 -9.74
N ASN A 111 11.74 9.74 -8.58
CA ASN A 111 11.35 10.86 -7.74
C ASN A 111 12.65 11.54 -7.24
N ASN A 112 13.08 12.61 -7.92
CA ASN A 112 14.34 13.30 -7.69
C ASN A 112 14.50 13.74 -6.22
N GLN A 113 13.39 13.94 -5.50
CA GLN A 113 13.38 14.26 -4.06
C GLN A 113 13.75 13.06 -3.19
N LEU A 114 13.29 11.84 -3.52
CA LEU A 114 13.67 10.61 -2.80
C LEU A 114 15.14 10.24 -3.09
N SER A 115 15.54 10.29 -4.36
CA SER A 115 16.92 9.99 -4.79
C SER A 115 17.95 10.93 -4.16
N SER A 116 17.66 12.24 -4.07
CA SER A 116 18.56 13.22 -3.42
C SER A 116 18.56 13.14 -1.89
N ARG A 117 17.48 12.67 -1.26
CA ARG A 117 17.47 12.39 0.18
C ARG A 117 18.27 11.13 0.51
N GLN A 118 18.05 10.04 -0.25
CA GLN A 118 18.75 8.77 -0.03
C GLN A 118 20.27 8.90 -0.14
N SER A 119 20.79 9.74 -1.03
CA SER A 119 22.24 9.95 -1.19
C SER A 119 22.91 10.73 -0.04
N ASN A 120 22.13 11.38 0.82
CA ASN A 120 22.64 12.24 1.90
C ASN A 120 22.30 11.74 3.33
N ILE A 121 21.61 10.60 3.45
CA ILE A 121 21.28 10.05 4.77
C ILE A 121 22.51 9.36 5.35
N ALA A 122 22.89 9.78 6.58
CA ALA A 122 23.93 9.09 7.34
C ALA A 122 23.54 7.62 7.55
N THR A 123 24.48 6.70 7.41
CA THR A 123 24.26 5.27 7.59
C THR A 123 25.20 4.68 8.65
N THR A 124 24.85 3.49 9.14
CA THR A 124 25.68 2.68 10.02
C THR A 124 25.52 1.21 9.66
N ALA A 125 26.42 0.35 10.15
CA ALA A 125 26.32 -1.09 9.99
C ALA A 125 25.84 -1.76 11.28
N ILE A 126 24.69 -2.43 11.23
CA ILE A 126 24.14 -3.23 12.34
C ILE A 126 24.05 -4.68 11.87
N ALA A 127 24.67 -5.62 12.60
CA ALA A 127 24.74 -7.03 12.20
C ALA A 127 25.24 -7.25 10.75
N GLY A 128 26.10 -6.36 10.25
CA GLY A 128 26.59 -6.40 8.86
C GLY A 128 25.60 -5.93 7.80
N VAL A 129 24.51 -5.26 8.20
CA VAL A 129 23.53 -4.62 7.30
C VAL A 129 23.71 -3.09 7.38
N THR A 130 23.88 -2.45 6.23
CA THR A 130 23.93 -0.99 6.13
C THR A 130 22.52 -0.41 6.25
N VAL A 131 22.28 0.38 7.28
CA VAL A 131 20.97 0.96 7.62
C VAL A 131 21.06 2.46 7.87
N PRO A 132 19.96 3.23 7.71
CA PRO A 132 19.93 4.65 8.04
C PRO A 132 20.24 4.88 9.53
N ASN A 133 21.04 5.90 9.80
CA ASN A 133 21.52 6.31 11.12
C ASN A 133 21.19 7.78 11.38
N THR A 134 19.93 8.15 11.16
CA THR A 134 19.44 9.51 11.41
C THR A 134 18.94 9.65 12.85
N PRO A 135 18.83 10.88 13.39
CA PRO A 135 18.37 11.09 14.76
C PRO A 135 16.99 10.46 15.04
N VAL A 136 16.04 10.53 14.09
CA VAL A 136 14.71 9.88 14.25
C VAL A 136 14.80 8.35 14.29
N VAL A 137 15.71 7.72 13.55
CA VAL A 137 15.90 6.26 13.58
C VAL A 137 16.59 5.82 14.87
N GLN A 138 17.52 6.61 15.41
CA GLN A 138 18.11 6.37 16.73
C GLN A 138 17.06 6.52 17.84
N ALA A 139 16.24 7.58 17.76
CA ALA A 139 15.15 7.80 18.69
C ALA A 139 14.10 6.68 18.61
N ALA A 140 13.78 6.18 17.42
CA ALA A 140 12.84 5.06 17.26
C ALA A 140 13.38 3.77 17.91
N GLN A 141 14.68 3.47 17.76
CA GLN A 141 15.30 2.34 18.46
C GLN A 141 15.25 2.50 19.98
N ALA A 142 15.54 3.71 20.49
CA ALA A 142 15.48 3.99 21.92
C ALA A 142 14.03 3.88 22.46
N TYR A 143 13.06 4.38 21.70
CA TYR A 143 11.65 4.33 22.05
C TYR A 143 11.12 2.89 22.05
N ALA A 144 11.39 2.12 21.00
CA ALA A 144 11.09 0.69 20.95
C ALA A 144 11.72 -0.06 22.13
N ARG A 145 12.97 0.25 22.48
CA ARG A 145 13.66 -0.38 23.62
C ARG A 145 13.02 -0.04 24.97
N ALA A 146 12.50 1.18 25.13
CA ALA A 146 11.86 1.61 26.37
C ALA A 146 10.51 0.91 26.61
N HIS A 147 9.81 0.53 25.53
CA HIS A 147 8.49 -0.12 25.57
C HIS A 147 8.54 -1.64 25.38
N SER A 148 9.69 -2.21 25.00
CA SER A 148 9.81 -3.64 24.70
C SER A 148 10.63 -4.39 25.74
N ASP A 149 10.24 -5.63 26.01
CA ASP A 149 11.17 -6.60 26.62
C ASP A 149 12.29 -7.00 25.62
N ASP A 150 13.25 -7.81 26.08
CA ASP A 150 14.37 -8.24 25.23
C ASP A 150 13.92 -9.02 23.99
N MET A 151 12.83 -9.79 24.10
CA MET A 151 12.34 -10.62 23.00
C MET A 151 11.69 -9.75 21.93
N THR A 152 10.77 -8.86 22.31
CA THR A 152 10.09 -7.93 21.41
C THR A 152 11.10 -6.97 20.78
N PHE A 153 12.04 -6.44 21.57
CA PHE A 153 13.07 -5.55 21.03
C PHE A 153 13.93 -6.28 19.98
N ASN A 154 14.39 -7.49 20.28
CA ASN A 154 15.15 -8.27 19.32
C ASN A 154 14.31 -8.59 18.07
N HIS A 155 13.00 -8.86 18.22
CA HIS A 155 12.09 -9.09 17.10
C HIS A 155 12.02 -7.88 16.17
N VAL A 156 11.67 -6.69 16.67
CA VAL A 156 11.55 -5.49 15.82
C VAL A 156 12.87 -5.13 15.14
N MET A 157 14.01 -5.36 15.81
CA MET A 157 15.33 -5.15 15.22
C MET A 157 15.62 -6.15 14.09
N ARG A 158 15.30 -7.45 14.26
CA ARG A 158 15.43 -8.44 13.18
C ARG A 158 14.51 -8.10 12.00
N SER A 159 13.26 -7.76 12.26
CA SER A 159 12.26 -7.37 11.25
C SER A 159 12.74 -6.19 10.40
N TRP A 160 13.29 -5.15 11.03
CA TRP A 160 13.90 -4.02 10.34
C TRP A 160 15.08 -4.42 9.47
N LEU A 161 16.02 -5.22 10.00
CA LEU A 161 17.23 -5.61 9.28
C LEU A 161 16.92 -6.53 8.09
N PHE A 162 15.97 -7.45 8.22
CA PHE A 162 15.51 -8.28 7.11
C PHE A 162 14.86 -7.45 6.01
N GLY A 163 13.97 -6.51 6.37
CA GLY A 163 13.38 -5.59 5.40
C GLY A 163 14.44 -4.73 4.69
N ALA A 164 15.44 -4.23 5.43
CA ALA A 164 16.53 -3.44 4.87
C ALA A 164 17.39 -4.24 3.87
N ILE A 165 17.70 -5.51 4.16
CA ILE A 165 18.41 -6.41 3.24
C ILE A 165 17.60 -6.56 1.95
N ILE A 166 16.31 -6.91 2.06
CA ILE A 166 15.41 -7.13 0.92
C ILE A 166 15.33 -5.87 0.04
N ILE A 167 15.16 -4.70 0.65
CA ILE A 167 15.10 -3.41 -0.06
C ILE A 167 16.42 -3.12 -0.76
N SER A 168 17.56 -3.28 -0.07
CA SER A 168 18.88 -2.92 -0.61
C SER A 168 19.28 -3.76 -1.83
N LYS A 169 18.85 -5.02 -1.89
CA LYS A 169 19.18 -5.96 -2.98
C LYS A 169 18.22 -5.90 -4.15
N ASN A 170 17.13 -5.16 -4.04
CA ASN A 170 16.17 -4.96 -5.10
C ASN A 170 16.25 -3.51 -5.59
N SER A 171 16.75 -3.30 -6.81
CA SER A 171 16.97 -1.95 -7.37
C SER A 171 15.69 -1.12 -7.47
N THR A 172 14.54 -1.77 -7.74
CA THR A 172 13.24 -1.10 -7.78
C THR A 172 12.83 -0.65 -6.36
N LEU A 173 12.97 -1.52 -5.36
CA LEU A 173 12.62 -1.18 -3.98
C LEU A 173 13.55 -0.11 -3.42
N SER A 174 14.86 -0.29 -3.54
CA SER A 174 15.85 0.68 -3.06
C SER A 174 15.72 2.06 -3.69
N SER A 175 15.27 2.18 -4.94
CA SER A 175 15.01 3.48 -5.59
C SER A 175 13.64 4.08 -5.27
N THR A 176 12.70 3.31 -4.74
CA THR A 176 11.31 3.74 -4.49
C THR A 176 11.02 3.99 -3.02
N ILE A 177 11.63 3.22 -2.11
CA ILE A 177 11.32 3.25 -0.68
C ILE A 177 12.25 4.22 0.03
N ASP A 178 11.69 5.19 0.76
CA ASP A 178 12.44 5.99 1.70
C ASP A 178 12.96 5.11 2.86
N PRO A 179 14.29 4.96 3.03
CA PRO A 179 14.86 4.06 4.02
C PRO A 179 14.52 4.47 5.46
N GLU A 180 14.36 5.77 5.72
CA GLU A 180 14.01 6.28 7.04
C GLU A 180 12.55 5.94 7.40
N THR A 181 11.61 6.08 6.45
CA THR A 181 10.20 5.66 6.63
C THR A 181 10.09 4.17 6.91
N HIS A 182 10.80 3.33 6.13
CA HIS A 182 10.85 1.88 6.38
C HIS A 182 11.44 1.56 7.77
N ALA A 183 12.53 2.23 8.15
CA ALA A 183 13.17 1.99 9.44
C ALA A 183 12.23 2.29 10.60
N VAL A 184 11.63 3.48 10.63
CA VAL A 184 10.70 3.87 11.70
C VAL A 184 9.50 2.92 11.75
N ALA A 185 8.92 2.56 10.60
CA ALA A 185 7.81 1.60 10.56
C ALA A 185 8.19 0.23 11.13
N ALA A 186 9.31 -0.35 10.68
CA ALA A 186 9.71 -1.69 11.10
C ALA A 186 10.14 -1.74 12.58
N ILE A 187 10.83 -0.71 13.07
CA ILE A 187 11.30 -0.65 14.47
C ILE A 187 10.11 -0.48 15.44
N LEU A 188 9.04 0.20 15.03
CA LEU A 188 7.91 0.54 15.90
C LEU A 188 6.66 -0.33 15.69
N HIS A 189 6.70 -1.34 14.80
CA HIS A 189 5.48 -2.05 14.41
C HIS A 189 4.76 -2.79 15.55
N ASP A 190 5.52 -3.27 16.54
CA ASP A 190 4.99 -3.98 17.71
C ASP A 190 4.99 -3.14 18.99
N LEU A 191 4.90 -1.80 18.88
CA LEU A 191 4.58 -0.97 20.05
C LEU A 191 3.23 -1.35 20.70
N GLY A 192 2.34 -2.01 19.94
CA GLY A 192 1.15 -2.64 20.49
C GLY A 192 1.42 -3.83 21.42
N TRP A 193 2.68 -4.27 21.59
CA TRP A 193 3.09 -5.27 22.58
C TRP A 193 3.81 -4.63 23.78
N ASP A 194 3.64 -3.33 23.97
CA ASP A 194 4.29 -2.55 25.02
C ASP A 194 4.20 -3.21 26.41
N SER A 195 5.38 -3.54 26.94
CA SER A 195 5.59 -4.21 28.22
C SER A 195 5.27 -3.31 29.43
N THR A 196 5.22 -1.99 29.24
CA THR A 196 4.82 -1.04 30.29
C THR A 196 3.30 -0.92 30.41
N GLY A 197 2.58 -1.24 29.33
CA GLY A 197 1.13 -1.12 29.21
C GLY A 197 0.62 0.30 28.92
N GLU A 198 1.51 1.29 28.80
CA GLU A 198 1.16 2.70 28.55
C GLU A 198 0.53 2.91 27.16
N LEU A 199 0.94 2.10 26.18
CA LEU A 199 0.49 2.21 24.79
C LEU A 199 -0.68 1.29 24.45
N ILE A 200 -1.15 0.48 25.40
CA ILE A 200 -2.15 -0.56 25.15
C ILE A 200 -3.54 -0.07 25.54
N SER A 201 -4.42 0.10 24.56
CA SER A 201 -5.81 0.44 24.82
C SER A 201 -6.64 -0.80 25.16
N THR A 202 -7.81 -0.60 25.76
CA THR A 202 -8.77 -1.68 26.07
C THR A 202 -9.67 -2.03 24.89
N ASP A 203 -9.70 -1.21 23.83
CA ASP A 203 -10.74 -1.24 22.79
C ASP A 203 -10.20 -1.29 21.35
N LYS A 204 -8.87 -1.28 21.14
CA LYS A 204 -8.27 -1.37 19.80
C LYS A 204 -7.38 -2.60 19.65
N ARG A 205 -7.25 -3.05 18.40
CA ARG A 205 -6.28 -4.07 17.99
C ARG A 205 -4.86 -3.58 18.30
N PHE A 206 -3.95 -4.49 18.64
CA PHE A 206 -2.57 -4.11 18.98
C PHE A 206 -1.86 -3.46 17.78
N GLU A 207 -2.20 -3.87 16.55
CA GLU A 207 -1.68 -3.25 15.33
C GLU A 207 -2.09 -1.77 15.23
N VAL A 208 -3.29 -1.42 15.71
CA VAL A 208 -3.79 -0.04 15.72
C VAL A 208 -3.18 0.76 16.88
N ASP A 209 -3.06 0.15 18.06
CA ASP A 209 -2.35 0.76 19.20
C ASP A 209 -0.91 1.14 18.81
N GLY A 210 -0.19 0.21 18.18
CA GLY A 210 1.18 0.45 17.71
C GLY A 210 1.26 1.52 16.61
N ALA A 211 0.30 1.53 15.67
CA ALA A 211 0.26 2.53 14.60
C ALA A 211 -0.01 3.95 15.13
N ILE A 212 -0.90 4.09 16.12
CA ILE A 212 -1.17 5.36 16.81
C ILE A 212 0.08 5.81 17.58
N ALA A 213 0.67 4.93 18.38
CA ALA A 213 1.88 5.27 19.14
C ALA A 213 3.05 5.69 18.24
N ALA A 214 3.23 5.03 17.09
CA ALA A 214 4.25 5.42 16.11
C ALA A 214 3.96 6.78 15.47
N TRP A 215 2.69 7.11 15.23
CA TRP A 215 2.30 8.42 14.74
C TRP A 215 2.63 9.53 15.76
N ASP A 216 2.24 9.32 17.02
CA ASP A 216 2.48 10.26 18.12
C ASP A 216 3.99 10.42 18.40
N PHE A 217 4.76 9.34 18.27
CA PHE A 217 6.23 9.39 18.32
C PHE A 217 6.80 10.29 17.21
N ILE A 218 6.32 10.17 15.97
CA ILE A 218 6.81 11.01 14.86
C ILE A 218 6.43 12.47 15.08
N ASP A 219 5.22 12.76 15.55
CA ASP A 219 4.80 14.13 15.87
C ASP A 219 5.67 14.74 16.98
N SER A 220 5.92 14.01 18.05
CA SER A 220 6.83 14.43 19.13
C SER A 220 8.27 14.62 18.62
N ALA A 221 8.72 13.77 17.70
CA ALA A 221 10.04 13.89 17.08
C ALA A 221 10.14 15.13 16.17
N LEU A 222 9.06 15.51 15.49
CA LEU A 222 8.99 16.73 14.67
C LEU A 222 8.98 17.99 15.55
N GLU A 223 8.18 17.99 16.63
CA GLU A 223 8.11 19.10 17.58
C GLU A 223 9.45 19.37 18.28
N SER A 224 10.17 18.32 18.65
CA SER A 224 11.50 18.41 19.26
C SER A 224 12.63 18.72 18.27
N GLY A 225 12.37 18.66 16.97
CA GLY A 225 13.38 18.82 15.92
C GLY A 225 14.28 17.59 15.71
N THR A 226 13.97 16.47 16.37
CA THR A 226 14.64 15.17 16.19
C THR A 226 14.37 14.58 14.80
N ALA A 227 13.16 14.78 14.28
CA ALA A 227 12.79 14.45 12.92
C ALA A 227 12.71 15.73 12.08
N GLN A 228 13.19 15.66 10.83
CA GLN A 228 13.13 16.78 9.88
C GLN A 228 12.67 16.29 8.51
N GLY A 229 11.93 17.12 7.78
CA GLY A 229 11.50 16.80 6.41
C GLY A 229 10.49 15.65 6.31
N TRP A 230 9.82 15.30 7.41
CA TRP A 230 8.64 14.42 7.39
C TRP A 230 7.42 15.20 6.95
N ASP A 231 6.63 14.59 6.07
CA ASP A 231 5.32 15.05 5.68
C ASP A 231 4.25 14.06 6.16
N GLU A 232 2.99 14.47 6.06
CA GLU A 232 1.84 13.64 6.41
C GLU A 232 1.80 12.33 5.61
N HIS A 233 2.33 12.31 4.39
CA HIS A 233 2.36 11.08 3.60
C HIS A 233 3.30 10.03 4.21
N ARG A 234 4.50 10.42 4.65
CA ARG A 234 5.43 9.50 5.33
C ARG A 234 4.86 8.98 6.65
N LYS A 235 4.20 9.85 7.43
CA LYS A 235 3.48 9.45 8.65
C LYS A 235 2.39 8.42 8.35
N GLN A 236 1.58 8.66 7.32
CA GLN A 236 0.56 7.72 6.87
C GLN A 236 1.16 6.39 6.41
N LEU A 237 2.32 6.40 5.73
CA LEU A 237 2.98 5.17 5.32
C LEU A 237 3.51 4.37 6.52
N VAL A 238 3.99 5.02 7.58
CA VAL A 238 4.33 4.34 8.83
C VAL A 238 3.08 3.74 9.46
N TRP A 239 2.01 4.52 9.61
CA TRP A 239 0.75 4.04 10.16
C TRP A 239 0.19 2.84 9.37
N ASP A 240 0.10 2.95 8.04
CA ASP A 240 -0.37 1.88 7.16
C ASP A 240 0.52 0.64 7.27
N SER A 241 1.84 0.82 7.36
CA SER A 241 2.78 -0.30 7.48
C SER A 241 2.53 -1.07 8.77
N ILE A 242 2.27 -0.38 9.88
CA ILE A 242 2.06 -0.98 11.18
C ILE A 242 0.64 -1.54 11.30
N ALA A 243 -0.40 -0.78 10.99
CA ALA A 243 -1.78 -1.22 11.14
C ALA A 243 -2.14 -2.45 10.28
N LEU A 244 -1.43 -2.65 9.16
CA LEU A 244 -1.69 -3.72 8.20
C LEU A 244 -0.68 -4.87 8.28
N HIS A 245 0.35 -4.81 9.13
CA HIS A 245 1.49 -5.74 9.03
C HIS A 245 1.12 -7.21 9.26
N THR A 246 0.04 -7.50 9.98
CA THR A 246 -0.44 -8.87 10.25
C THR A 246 -1.42 -9.39 9.19
N ASP A 247 -1.82 -8.57 8.21
CA ASP A 247 -2.82 -8.94 7.20
C ASP A 247 -2.21 -9.09 5.79
N PRO A 248 -1.66 -10.28 5.45
CA PRO A 248 -1.05 -10.53 4.15
C PRO A 248 -2.02 -10.39 2.98
N SER A 249 -3.32 -10.51 3.21
CA SER A 249 -4.31 -10.31 2.16
C SER A 249 -4.44 -8.84 1.73
N ILE A 250 -3.98 -7.92 2.59
CA ILE A 250 -4.01 -6.47 2.35
C ILE A 250 -2.61 -5.92 2.07
N PHE A 251 -1.64 -6.15 2.95
CA PHE A 251 -0.33 -5.48 2.85
C PHE A 251 0.41 -5.82 1.55
N GLN A 252 0.16 -7.00 0.96
CA GLN A 252 0.76 -7.44 -0.30
C GLN A 252 0.39 -6.57 -1.51
N TYR A 253 -0.74 -5.85 -1.42
CA TYR A 253 -1.29 -5.00 -2.48
C TYR A 253 -1.20 -3.50 -2.17
N LYS A 254 -0.60 -3.15 -1.03
CA LYS A 254 -0.38 -1.77 -0.60
C LYS A 254 0.94 -1.20 -1.18
N GLN A 255 1.27 0.04 -0.87
CA GLN A 255 2.50 0.69 -1.35
C GLN A 255 3.77 -0.12 -0.99
N PRO A 256 4.85 0.01 -1.80
CA PRO A 256 6.07 -0.81 -1.64
C PRO A 256 6.66 -0.83 -0.24
N VAL A 257 6.64 0.29 0.50
CA VAL A 257 7.16 0.35 1.87
C VAL A 257 6.33 -0.50 2.85
N VAL A 258 5.00 -0.53 2.71
CA VAL A 258 4.11 -1.34 3.54
C VAL A 258 4.39 -2.82 3.30
N LYS A 259 4.44 -3.22 2.02
CA LYS A 259 4.76 -4.58 1.62
C LYS A 259 6.15 -5.01 2.11
N ALA A 260 7.17 -4.20 1.89
CA ALA A 260 8.54 -4.53 2.26
C ALA A 260 8.71 -4.64 3.78
N THR A 261 8.10 -3.73 4.56
CA THR A 261 8.10 -3.76 6.02
C THR A 261 7.50 -5.07 6.52
N ALA A 262 6.29 -5.42 6.07
CA ALA A 262 5.63 -6.67 6.44
C ALA A 262 6.39 -7.91 5.97
N THR A 263 7.06 -7.85 4.81
CA THR A 263 7.89 -8.97 4.31
C THR A 263 9.10 -9.21 5.21
N GLY A 264 9.74 -8.14 5.70
CA GLY A 264 10.80 -8.20 6.71
C GLY A 264 10.33 -8.77 8.05
N ILE A 265 9.15 -8.35 8.52
CA ILE A 265 8.52 -8.91 9.73
C ILE A 265 8.26 -10.42 9.57
N PHE A 266 7.66 -10.82 8.45
CA PHE A 266 7.36 -12.22 8.17
C PHE A 266 8.63 -13.07 7.99
N ALA A 267 9.75 -12.48 7.56
CA ALA A 267 11.03 -13.19 7.50
C ALA A 267 11.47 -13.67 8.88
N ASP A 268 11.13 -12.95 9.95
CA ASP A 268 11.41 -13.41 11.30
C ASP A 268 10.51 -14.57 11.76
N PHE A 269 9.48 -14.96 11.01
CA PHE A 269 8.68 -16.15 11.31
C PHE A 269 8.92 -17.29 10.33
N GLN A 270 9.10 -16.97 9.04
CA GLN A 270 9.16 -17.94 7.94
C GLN A 270 10.57 -18.11 7.36
N GLY A 271 11.54 -17.33 7.85
CA GLY A 271 12.87 -17.24 7.26
C GLY A 271 12.85 -16.60 5.87
N PRO A 272 13.92 -16.77 5.08
CA PRO A 272 14.04 -16.28 3.71
C PRO A 272 12.87 -16.60 2.75
N ASN A 273 12.02 -17.59 3.07
CA ASN A 273 10.89 -17.96 2.23
C ASN A 273 9.74 -16.93 2.23
N SER A 274 9.69 -16.02 3.20
CA SER A 274 8.71 -14.91 3.17
C SER A 274 8.98 -13.92 2.04
N ASP A 275 10.25 -13.80 1.64
CA ASP A 275 10.67 -12.96 0.53
C ASP A 275 10.48 -13.70 -0.79
N LEU A 276 9.36 -13.42 -1.46
CA LEU A 276 9.05 -13.97 -2.78
C LEU A 276 10.02 -13.53 -3.88
N SER A 277 10.84 -12.50 -3.63
CA SER A 277 11.93 -12.12 -4.54
C SER A 277 13.23 -12.88 -4.30
N HIS A 278 13.28 -13.72 -3.26
CA HIS A 278 14.42 -14.58 -2.89
C HIS A 278 15.75 -13.82 -2.77
N THR A 279 15.70 -12.58 -2.28
CA THR A 279 16.85 -11.69 -2.08
C THR A 279 17.53 -11.88 -0.72
N LEU A 280 16.76 -12.18 0.34
CA LEU A 280 17.28 -12.53 1.65
C LEU A 280 17.90 -13.94 1.61
N THR A 281 19.17 -14.09 2.00
CA THR A 281 19.82 -15.41 2.07
C THR A 281 19.76 -16.00 3.48
N TRP A 282 19.96 -17.31 3.60
CA TRP A 282 20.07 -17.96 4.91
C TRP A 282 21.29 -17.46 5.71
N ASP A 283 22.41 -17.16 5.06
CA ASP A 283 23.59 -16.62 5.75
C ASP A 283 23.34 -15.25 6.37
N GLU A 284 22.60 -14.38 5.66
CA GLU A 284 22.19 -13.08 6.17
C GLU A 284 21.15 -13.22 7.27
N TYR A 285 20.19 -14.13 7.08
CA TYR A 285 19.20 -14.45 8.09
C TYR A 285 19.86 -14.87 9.40
N TYR A 286 20.81 -15.81 9.35
CA TYR A 286 21.50 -16.30 10.53
C TYR A 286 22.40 -15.23 11.17
N ARG A 287 23.08 -14.40 10.38
CA ARG A 287 23.89 -13.30 10.91
C ARG A 287 23.07 -12.31 11.74
N VAL A 288 21.92 -11.90 11.24
CA VAL A 288 20.99 -11.00 11.96
C VAL A 288 20.39 -11.70 13.17
N LYS A 289 19.98 -12.97 13.05
CA LYS A 289 19.47 -13.78 14.17
C LYS A 289 20.51 -13.96 15.29
N ASP A 290 21.79 -14.09 14.95
CA ASP A 290 22.85 -14.29 15.94
C ASP A 290 23.19 -12.97 16.66
N ALA A 291 23.09 -11.83 15.97
CA ALA A 291 23.24 -10.50 16.59
C ALA A 291 22.05 -10.11 17.49
N PHE A 292 20.84 -10.54 17.14
CA PHE A 292 19.60 -10.32 17.90
C PHE A 292 18.92 -11.67 18.17
N PRO A 293 19.33 -12.42 19.22
CA PRO A 293 18.78 -13.74 19.52
C PRO A 293 17.25 -13.72 19.65
N ARG A 294 16.58 -14.76 19.11
CA ARG A 294 15.11 -14.89 19.15
C ARG A 294 14.54 -15.04 20.56
N LEU A 295 15.36 -15.47 21.51
CA LEU A 295 14.90 -15.89 22.83
C LEU A 295 13.73 -16.86 22.70
N ASP A 296 12.62 -16.60 23.38
CA ASP A 296 11.40 -17.40 23.38
C ASP A 296 10.29 -16.80 22.48
N LEU A 297 10.65 -16.12 21.39
CA LEU A 297 9.69 -15.44 20.49
C LEU A 297 8.43 -16.27 20.19
N GLY A 298 8.55 -17.55 19.80
CA GLY A 298 7.40 -18.39 19.47
C GLY A 298 6.39 -18.52 20.64
N PRO A 299 6.81 -19.06 21.80
CA PRO A 299 5.99 -19.06 23.02
C PRO A 299 5.47 -17.67 23.44
N SER A 300 6.29 -16.63 23.34
CA SER A 300 5.95 -15.28 23.79
C SER A 300 4.86 -14.62 22.93
N VAL A 301 4.89 -14.78 21.61
CA VAL A 301 3.77 -14.34 20.75
C VAL A 301 2.48 -15.01 21.20
N GLY A 302 2.48 -16.33 21.42
CA GLY A 302 1.30 -17.04 21.91
C GLY A 302 0.75 -16.45 23.21
N LYS A 303 1.63 -16.15 24.17
CA LYS A 303 1.26 -15.53 25.45
C LYS A 303 0.67 -14.12 25.27
N ILE A 304 1.29 -13.29 24.45
CA ILE A 304 0.84 -11.91 24.18
C ILE A 304 -0.57 -11.92 23.57
N ILE A 305 -0.77 -12.72 22.52
CA ILE A 305 -2.06 -12.80 21.84
C ILE A 305 -3.15 -13.40 22.74
N CYS A 306 -2.84 -14.43 23.52
CA CYS A 306 -3.79 -14.95 24.52
C CYS A 306 -4.11 -13.91 25.59
N GLY A 307 -3.15 -13.05 25.94
CA GLY A 307 -3.35 -11.90 26.82
C GLY A 307 -4.39 -10.94 26.26
N PHE A 308 -4.31 -10.56 24.99
CA PHE A 308 -5.33 -9.71 24.34
C PHE A 308 -6.68 -10.42 24.25
N ALA A 309 -6.72 -11.69 23.89
CA ALA A 309 -7.95 -12.47 23.86
C ALA A 309 -8.61 -12.57 25.24
N SER A 310 -7.84 -12.52 26.33
CA SER A 310 -8.38 -12.53 27.70
C SER A 310 -8.82 -11.16 28.19
N THR A 311 -8.06 -10.10 27.88
CA THR A 311 -8.23 -8.76 28.46
C THR A 311 -9.10 -7.83 27.60
N LYS A 312 -9.08 -8.02 26.28
CA LYS A 312 -9.84 -7.24 25.29
C LYS A 312 -10.34 -8.14 24.13
N PRO A 313 -11.12 -9.21 24.42
CA PRO A 313 -11.56 -10.19 23.40
C PRO A 313 -12.27 -9.57 22.20
N ALA A 314 -13.00 -8.47 22.38
CA ALA A 314 -13.68 -7.77 21.31
C ALA A 314 -12.72 -7.34 20.17
N THR A 315 -11.45 -7.09 20.47
CA THR A 315 -10.44 -6.68 19.48
C THR A 315 -9.82 -7.88 18.75
N THR A 316 -10.01 -9.10 19.23
CA THR A 316 -9.39 -10.31 18.65
C THR A 316 -10.33 -11.07 17.72
N TYR A 317 -11.61 -10.73 17.65
CA TYR A 317 -12.56 -11.32 16.68
C TYR A 317 -12.31 -10.85 15.24
N ASP A 318 -12.69 -11.72 14.28
CA ASP A 318 -12.56 -11.51 12.84
C ASP A 318 -11.12 -11.17 12.39
N ASN A 319 -10.13 -11.81 13.02
CA ASN A 319 -8.73 -11.73 12.64
C ASN A 319 -7.95 -12.96 13.16
N TRP A 320 -6.66 -13.01 12.87
CA TRP A 320 -5.78 -14.14 13.19
C TRP A 320 -5.66 -14.45 14.69
N MET A 321 -5.87 -13.44 15.56
CA MET A 321 -5.78 -13.59 17.02
C MET A 321 -6.91 -14.44 17.58
N MET A 322 -8.09 -14.45 16.94
CA MET A 322 -9.26 -15.24 17.36
C MET A 322 -8.91 -16.71 17.58
N GLN A 323 -8.06 -17.28 16.71
CA GLN A 323 -7.67 -18.68 16.76
C GLN A 323 -6.81 -19.02 17.99
N TYR A 324 -6.06 -18.06 18.53
CA TYR A 324 -5.35 -18.23 19.80
C TYR A 324 -6.33 -18.22 20.97
N GLY A 325 -7.30 -17.30 20.96
CA GLY A 325 -8.38 -17.23 21.95
C GLY A 325 -9.13 -18.56 22.06
N ILE A 326 -9.68 -19.04 20.94
CA ILE A 326 -10.43 -20.31 20.88
C ILE A 326 -9.60 -21.50 21.41
N ARG A 327 -8.32 -21.54 21.06
CA ARG A 327 -7.47 -22.72 21.33
C ARG A 327 -6.88 -22.74 22.74
N TYR A 328 -6.64 -21.58 23.34
CA TYR A 328 -5.80 -21.46 24.53
C TYR A 328 -6.39 -20.62 25.68
N VAL A 329 -7.49 -19.87 25.46
CA VAL A 329 -8.11 -19.02 26.49
C VAL A 329 -9.42 -19.64 26.97
N GLU A 330 -9.50 -19.97 28.26
CA GLU A 330 -10.69 -20.52 28.88
C GLU A 330 -11.88 -19.54 28.78
N GLY A 331 -13.04 -20.02 28.34
CA GLY A 331 -14.24 -19.22 28.18
C GLY A 331 -14.28 -18.32 26.93
N TYR A 332 -13.24 -18.33 26.09
CA TYR A 332 -13.25 -17.63 24.82
C TYR A 332 -14.18 -18.35 23.83
N THR A 333 -15.26 -17.69 23.39
CA THR A 333 -16.24 -18.30 22.49
C THR A 333 -15.91 -18.07 21.01
N GLU A 334 -16.03 -19.12 20.21
CA GLU A 334 -15.98 -19.05 18.74
C GLU A 334 -17.22 -18.37 18.15
N GLU A 335 -18.36 -18.41 18.85
CA GLU A 335 -19.61 -17.81 18.35
C GLU A 335 -19.48 -16.30 18.16
N ALA A 336 -18.63 -15.64 18.97
CA ALA A 336 -18.33 -14.20 18.90
C ALA A 336 -19.58 -13.31 18.80
N LYS A 337 -20.74 -13.79 19.27
CA LYS A 337 -22.04 -13.17 19.04
C LYS A 337 -22.09 -11.78 19.67
N GLY A 338 -22.48 -10.80 18.87
CA GLY A 338 -22.47 -9.38 19.22
C GLY A 338 -21.15 -8.67 18.89
N HIS A 339 -20.15 -9.38 18.37
CA HIS A 339 -18.84 -8.83 18.01
C HIS A 339 -18.48 -9.01 16.53
N LEU A 340 -19.28 -9.75 15.76
CA LEU A 340 -19.04 -9.96 14.34
C LEU A 340 -19.71 -8.85 13.50
N ALA A 341 -19.17 -8.61 12.30
CA ALA A 341 -19.75 -7.65 11.37
C ALA A 341 -21.21 -7.99 11.00
N ILE A 342 -21.55 -9.29 10.94
CA ILE A 342 -22.92 -9.75 10.71
C ILE A 342 -23.87 -9.32 11.82
N ASP A 343 -23.45 -9.37 13.09
CA ASP A 343 -24.28 -8.95 14.23
C ASP A 343 -24.59 -7.45 14.15
N MET A 344 -23.61 -6.64 13.73
CA MET A 344 -23.80 -5.21 13.50
C MET A 344 -24.81 -4.94 12.38
N VAL A 345 -24.70 -5.66 11.26
CA VAL A 345 -25.61 -5.51 10.12
C VAL A 345 -27.03 -5.92 10.50
N ASP A 346 -27.18 -7.09 11.12
CA ASP A 346 -28.48 -7.61 11.54
C ASP A 346 -29.16 -6.70 12.58
N ALA A 347 -28.39 -6.10 13.50
CA ALA A 347 -28.91 -5.15 14.48
C ALA A 347 -29.30 -3.80 13.85
N ALA A 348 -28.55 -3.33 12.84
CA ALA A 348 -28.81 -2.05 12.18
C ALA A 348 -29.93 -2.12 11.13
N LEU A 349 -30.12 -3.29 10.51
CA LEU A 349 -31.08 -3.53 9.43
C LEU A 349 -32.01 -4.70 9.78
N PRO A 350 -32.86 -4.58 10.83
CA PRO A 350 -33.81 -5.62 11.18
C PRO A 350 -34.86 -5.77 10.07
N ASN A 351 -35.10 -7.01 9.64
CA ASN A 351 -36.10 -7.37 8.62
C ASN A 351 -37.54 -6.98 9.00
#